data_AF-A0A1X9YXK2-F1
#
_entry.id   AF-A0A1X9YXK2-F1
#
_cell.length_a   1.000
_cell.length_b   1.000
_cell.length_c   1.000
_cell.angle_alpha   90.00
_cell.angle_beta   90.00
_cell.angle_gamma   90.00
#
_symmetry.space_group_name_H-M   'P 1'
#
loop_
_entity.id
_entity.type
_entity.pdbx_description
1 polymer ?
#
loop_
_entity_poly.entity_id
_entity_poly.type
_entity_poly.pdbx_seq_one_letter_code
_entity_poly.pdbx_strand_id
1 'polypeptide(L)'
;MKITPLEIRQKTFEKAFRGLDKDEVNAFLLTLSQQWEKLQDENKDLRMKLDASHRETQKLREVESSLYKTLKTAEDTGNSILEQAKKSAELQVRESELKADELMNKARNEARQMLEEAKKQSERVIMEMQQQVKLLDQDCQRMESYLDHLVRDLRHLANEAIENAEKAKAKPKAGTHSILSKAANTEVTGSELLKNLKDMNTTPAENKPYQLTESTAANAPVAVLNTNGNGHAAIGDPAPDVTQPQPEVPSPVEPTVPNVPSPEIEQPSPDYPGRVPAPDIEQPIPDIQPVQPDKPEIQPPLTEPSRNAYATNGATVKQGTGSFFDEIG
;
A
#
# COMPACT_ATOMS: atom_id res chain seq x y z
N MET A 1 -33.88 -8.83 -83.76
CA MET A 1 -33.05 -9.22 -84.93
C MET A 1 -33.62 -8.55 -86.18
N LYS A 2 -33.06 -8.76 -87.38
CA LYS A 2 -33.60 -8.22 -88.66
C LYS A 2 -34.67 -9.11 -89.33
N ILE A 3 -34.89 -10.31 -88.81
CA ILE A 3 -35.89 -11.28 -89.27
C ILE A 3 -36.46 -11.98 -88.02
N THR A 4 -37.77 -12.23 -88.01
CA THR A 4 -38.55 -12.90 -86.95
C THR A 4 -39.08 -14.27 -87.41
N PRO A 5 -39.50 -15.17 -86.49
CA PRO A 5 -40.14 -16.44 -86.85
C PRO A 5 -41.38 -16.24 -87.75
N LEU A 6 -42.13 -15.17 -87.53
CA LEU A 6 -43.34 -14.84 -88.29
C LEU A 6 -43.03 -14.45 -89.73
N GLU A 7 -42.00 -13.61 -89.95
CA GLU A 7 -41.54 -13.24 -91.29
C GLU A 7 -40.97 -14.45 -92.06
N ILE A 8 -40.37 -15.43 -91.36
CA ILE A 8 -39.95 -16.70 -91.97
C ILE A 8 -41.18 -17.52 -92.44
N ARG A 9 -42.24 -17.64 -91.61
CA ARG A 9 -43.50 -18.33 -92.01
C ARG A 9 -44.24 -17.62 -93.13
N GLN A 10 -44.18 -16.29 -93.18
CA GLN A 10 -44.90 -15.48 -94.17
C GLN A 10 -44.08 -15.20 -95.44
N LYS A 11 -42.84 -15.74 -95.55
CA LYS A 11 -41.95 -15.43 -96.67
C LYS A 11 -42.42 -16.09 -97.97
N THR A 12 -42.88 -15.26 -98.90
CA THR A 12 -43.10 -15.66 -100.30
C THR A 12 -41.83 -15.45 -101.14
N PHE A 13 -41.72 -16.27 -102.19
CA PHE A 13 -40.67 -16.20 -103.22
C PHE A 13 -41.29 -16.05 -104.61
N GLU A 14 -40.53 -15.47 -105.54
CA GLU A 14 -40.92 -15.37 -106.95
C GLU A 14 -40.83 -16.73 -107.66
N LYS A 15 -41.66 -16.94 -108.67
CA LYS A 15 -41.72 -18.20 -109.42
C LYS A 15 -40.81 -18.15 -110.65
N ALA A 16 -39.76 -18.96 -110.64
CA ALA A 16 -38.88 -19.18 -111.80
C ALA A 16 -39.18 -20.52 -112.50
N PHE A 17 -38.91 -20.59 -113.81
CA PHE A 17 -39.02 -21.84 -114.58
C PHE A 17 -37.88 -22.79 -114.18
N ARG A 18 -38.22 -24.03 -113.76
CA ARG A 18 -37.33 -24.98 -113.04
C ARG A 18 -36.86 -24.50 -111.65
N GLY A 19 -37.76 -23.93 -110.85
CA GLY A 19 -37.54 -23.71 -109.41
C GLY A 19 -37.63 -24.97 -108.54
N LEU A 20 -37.39 -24.80 -107.23
CA LEU A 20 -37.60 -25.81 -106.18
C LEU A 20 -39.09 -26.14 -105.99
N ASP A 21 -39.40 -27.28 -105.35
CA ASP A 21 -40.76 -27.60 -104.93
C ASP A 21 -41.22 -26.59 -103.84
N LYS A 22 -42.40 -26.02 -104.07
CA LYS A 22 -43.03 -25.05 -103.17
C LYS A 22 -43.33 -25.68 -101.81
N ASP A 23 -43.80 -26.93 -101.76
CA ASP A 23 -44.35 -27.49 -100.53
C ASP A 23 -43.28 -28.12 -99.64
N GLU A 24 -42.19 -28.62 -100.23
CA GLU A 24 -40.94 -28.93 -99.50
C GLU A 24 -40.33 -27.66 -98.87
N VAL A 25 -40.23 -26.56 -99.64
CA VAL A 25 -39.72 -25.27 -99.13
C VAL A 25 -40.61 -24.71 -98.01
N ASN A 26 -41.94 -24.85 -98.10
CA ASN A 26 -42.85 -24.45 -97.02
C ASN A 26 -42.64 -25.28 -95.75
N ALA A 27 -42.47 -26.60 -95.86
CA ALA A 27 -42.20 -27.48 -94.72
C ALA A 27 -40.84 -27.15 -94.05
N PHE A 28 -39.82 -26.83 -94.86
CA PHE A 28 -38.54 -26.35 -94.36
C PHE A 28 -38.66 -25.00 -93.65
N LEU A 29 -39.34 -24.00 -94.25
CA LEU A 29 -39.58 -22.69 -93.62
C LEU A 29 -40.36 -22.81 -92.30
N LEU A 30 -41.36 -23.70 -92.23
CA LEU A 30 -42.10 -23.96 -91.00
C LEU A 30 -41.19 -24.50 -89.91
N THR A 31 -40.37 -25.51 -90.23
CA THR A 31 -39.41 -26.11 -89.29
C THR A 31 -38.36 -25.08 -88.84
N LEU A 32 -37.81 -24.32 -89.79
CA LEU A 32 -36.85 -23.25 -89.51
C LEU A 32 -37.44 -22.17 -88.60
N SER A 33 -38.70 -21.78 -88.81
CA SER A 33 -39.37 -20.80 -87.95
C SER A 33 -39.50 -21.28 -86.50
N GLN A 34 -39.80 -22.56 -86.28
CA GLN A 34 -39.92 -23.15 -84.93
C GLN A 34 -38.55 -23.22 -84.23
N GLN A 35 -37.49 -23.58 -84.96
CA GLN A 35 -36.13 -23.58 -84.40
C GLN A 35 -35.62 -22.15 -84.11
N TRP A 36 -35.99 -21.17 -84.94
CA TRP A 36 -35.67 -19.76 -84.72
C TRP A 36 -36.42 -19.17 -83.51
N GLU A 37 -37.69 -19.53 -83.35
CA GLU A 37 -38.54 -19.20 -82.19
C GLU A 37 -37.92 -19.76 -80.90
N LYS A 38 -37.61 -21.07 -80.87
CA LYS A 38 -36.94 -21.75 -79.76
C LYS A 38 -35.57 -21.12 -79.41
N LEU A 39 -34.74 -20.84 -80.41
CA LEU A 39 -33.42 -20.22 -80.21
C LEU A 39 -33.53 -18.77 -79.71
N GLN A 40 -34.60 -18.05 -80.08
CA GLN A 40 -34.85 -16.70 -79.59
C GLN A 40 -35.33 -16.68 -78.13
N ASP A 41 -36.14 -17.65 -77.71
CA ASP A 41 -36.53 -17.83 -76.30
C ASP A 41 -35.35 -18.32 -75.44
N GLU A 42 -34.54 -19.26 -75.93
CA GLU A 42 -33.29 -19.67 -75.27
C GLU A 42 -32.33 -18.48 -75.11
N ASN A 43 -32.19 -17.62 -76.13
CA ASN A 43 -31.35 -16.42 -76.01
C ASN A 43 -31.90 -15.42 -74.98
N LYS A 44 -33.21 -15.34 -74.81
CA LYS A 44 -33.87 -14.48 -73.81
C LYS A 44 -33.68 -15.02 -72.39
N ASP A 45 -33.90 -16.31 -72.17
CA ASP A 45 -33.67 -16.98 -70.88
C ASP A 45 -32.18 -16.91 -70.45
N LEU A 46 -31.26 -17.18 -71.37
CA LEU A 46 -29.82 -17.05 -71.13
C LEU A 46 -29.42 -15.60 -70.76
N ARG A 47 -30.03 -14.58 -71.38
CA ARG A 47 -29.81 -13.17 -70.99
C ARG A 47 -30.36 -12.88 -69.59
N MET A 48 -31.57 -13.35 -69.27
CA MET A 48 -32.15 -13.16 -67.94
C MET A 48 -31.30 -13.83 -66.84
N LYS A 49 -30.74 -15.01 -67.12
CA LYS A 49 -29.80 -15.72 -66.23
C LYS A 49 -28.45 -15.00 -66.10
N LEU A 50 -27.92 -14.45 -67.20
CA LEU A 50 -26.70 -13.63 -67.20
C LEU A 50 -26.90 -12.37 -66.33
N ASP A 51 -27.98 -11.63 -66.55
CA ASP A 51 -28.29 -10.40 -65.80
C ASP A 51 -28.49 -10.68 -64.30
N ALA A 52 -29.17 -11.79 -63.95
CA ALA A 52 -29.33 -12.21 -62.56
C ALA A 52 -28.00 -12.58 -61.89
N SER A 53 -27.17 -13.38 -62.58
CA SER A 53 -25.83 -13.75 -62.10
C SER A 53 -24.91 -12.53 -61.94
N HIS A 54 -24.98 -11.57 -62.85
CA HIS A 54 -24.20 -10.33 -62.79
C HIS A 54 -24.61 -9.44 -61.61
N ARG A 55 -25.92 -9.32 -61.33
CA ARG A 55 -26.44 -8.58 -60.17
C ARG A 55 -26.00 -9.21 -58.85
N GLU A 56 -26.08 -10.54 -58.71
CA GLU A 56 -25.62 -11.21 -57.48
C GLU A 56 -24.08 -11.09 -57.33
N THR A 57 -23.33 -11.21 -58.43
CA THR A 57 -21.87 -10.95 -58.43
C THR A 57 -21.54 -9.52 -57.97
N GLN A 58 -22.31 -8.52 -58.41
CA GLN A 58 -22.12 -7.14 -57.96
C GLN A 58 -22.46 -6.98 -56.47
N LYS A 59 -23.61 -7.50 -56.02
CA LYS A 59 -24.02 -7.50 -54.61
C LYS A 59 -22.98 -8.16 -53.69
N LEU A 60 -22.39 -9.28 -54.11
CA LEU A 60 -21.32 -9.94 -53.37
C LEU A 60 -20.06 -9.06 -53.26
N ARG A 61 -19.66 -8.35 -54.32
CA ARG A 61 -18.55 -7.39 -54.28
C ARG A 61 -18.83 -6.16 -53.42
N GLU A 62 -20.08 -5.71 -53.37
CA GLU A 62 -20.50 -4.60 -52.49
C GLU A 62 -20.42 -5.02 -51.02
N VAL A 63 -20.86 -6.24 -50.70
CA VAL A 63 -20.71 -6.85 -49.36
C VAL A 63 -19.23 -7.06 -49.00
N GLU A 64 -18.42 -7.62 -49.91
CA GLU A 64 -16.97 -7.80 -49.76
C GLU A 64 -16.26 -6.46 -49.50
N SER A 65 -16.58 -5.42 -50.28
CA SER A 65 -16.03 -4.08 -50.10
C SER A 65 -16.43 -3.47 -48.75
N SER A 66 -17.66 -3.72 -48.29
CA SER A 66 -18.12 -3.27 -46.97
C SER A 66 -17.42 -4.02 -45.84
N LEU A 67 -17.29 -5.34 -45.96
CA LEU A 67 -16.61 -6.19 -44.98
C LEU A 67 -15.12 -5.83 -44.86
N TYR A 68 -14.43 -5.61 -45.99
CA TYR A 68 -13.02 -5.19 -46.01
C TYR A 68 -12.83 -3.83 -45.35
N LYS A 69 -13.73 -2.86 -45.59
CA LYS A 69 -13.72 -1.56 -44.89
C LYS A 69 -13.91 -1.73 -43.39
N THR A 70 -14.92 -2.49 -42.96
CA THR A 70 -15.18 -2.74 -41.54
C THR A 70 -14.00 -3.43 -40.85
N LEU A 71 -13.42 -4.46 -41.48
CA LEU A 71 -12.25 -5.18 -40.97
C LEU A 71 -11.05 -4.24 -40.83
N LYS A 72 -10.76 -3.44 -41.87
CA LYS A 72 -9.67 -2.46 -41.81
C LYS A 72 -9.92 -1.40 -40.75
N THR A 73 -11.14 -0.87 -40.61
CA THR A 73 -11.46 0.10 -39.55
C THR A 73 -11.30 -0.53 -38.16
N ALA A 74 -11.62 -1.82 -37.99
CA ALA A 74 -11.36 -2.53 -36.74
C ALA A 74 -9.86 -2.72 -36.46
N GLU A 75 -9.06 -3.02 -37.49
CA GLU A 75 -7.59 -3.09 -37.41
C GLU A 75 -6.96 -1.71 -37.07
N ASP A 76 -7.29 -0.66 -37.82
CA ASP A 76 -6.84 0.72 -37.59
C ASP A 76 -7.23 1.19 -36.17
N THR A 77 -8.44 0.85 -35.70
CA THR A 77 -8.91 1.15 -34.34
C THR A 77 -8.17 0.36 -33.28
N GLY A 78 -7.96 -0.94 -33.48
CA GLY A 78 -7.20 -1.81 -32.55
C GLY A 78 -5.75 -1.34 -32.40
N ASN A 79 -5.10 -0.97 -33.51
CA ASN A 79 -3.77 -0.38 -33.52
C ASN A 79 -3.72 0.95 -32.77
N SER A 80 -4.72 1.83 -32.97
CA SER A 80 -4.80 3.11 -32.24
C SER A 80 -5.02 2.92 -30.74
N ILE A 81 -5.87 1.97 -30.33
CA ILE A 81 -6.07 1.60 -28.91
C ILE A 81 -4.76 1.07 -28.32
N LEU A 82 -4.02 0.24 -29.04
CA LEU A 82 -2.73 -0.30 -28.58
C LEU A 82 -1.68 0.80 -28.42
N GLU A 83 -1.57 1.73 -29.38
CA GLU A 83 -0.68 2.90 -29.27
C GLU A 83 -1.06 3.79 -28.08
N GLN A 84 -2.35 4.08 -27.90
CA GLN A 84 -2.85 4.87 -26.76
C GLN A 84 -2.56 4.18 -25.43
N ALA A 85 -2.86 2.88 -25.31
CA ALA A 85 -2.62 2.09 -24.10
C ALA A 85 -1.13 2.05 -23.75
N LYS A 86 -0.26 1.85 -24.75
CA LYS A 86 1.20 1.88 -24.57
C LYS A 86 1.67 3.25 -24.09
N LYS A 87 1.22 4.33 -24.74
CA LYS A 87 1.56 5.71 -24.37
C LYS A 87 1.05 6.08 -22.97
N SER A 88 -0.13 5.64 -22.58
CA SER A 88 -0.64 5.83 -21.21
C SER A 88 0.17 5.04 -20.17
N ALA A 89 0.62 3.82 -20.50
CA ALA A 89 1.48 3.04 -19.62
C ALA A 89 2.87 3.68 -19.47
N GLU A 90 3.48 4.14 -20.57
CA GLU A 90 4.76 4.89 -20.55
C GLU A 90 4.65 6.18 -19.71
N LEU A 91 3.53 6.90 -19.81
CA LEU A 91 3.24 8.08 -18.97
C LEU A 91 3.02 7.72 -17.49
N GLN A 92 2.24 6.67 -17.20
CA GLN A 92 1.95 6.22 -15.84
C GLN A 92 3.21 5.72 -15.11
N VAL A 93 4.09 5.01 -15.81
CA VAL A 93 5.42 4.61 -15.28
C VAL A 93 6.22 5.86 -14.94
N ARG A 94 6.35 6.81 -15.87
CA ARG A 94 7.11 8.06 -15.66
C ARG A 94 6.54 8.93 -14.52
N GLU A 95 5.22 8.98 -14.37
CA GLU A 95 4.55 9.67 -13.27
C GLU A 95 4.81 8.95 -11.93
N SER A 96 4.83 7.63 -11.93
CA SER A 96 5.11 6.81 -10.74
C SER A 96 6.57 6.93 -10.31
N GLU A 97 7.51 6.95 -11.25
CA GLU A 97 8.93 7.24 -11.03
C GLU A 97 9.12 8.62 -10.38
N LEU A 98 8.51 9.66 -10.95
CA LEU A 98 8.62 11.04 -10.44
C LEU A 98 8.03 11.16 -9.02
N LYS A 99 6.88 10.53 -8.75
CA LYS A 99 6.29 10.47 -7.40
C LYS A 99 7.16 9.69 -6.40
N ALA A 100 7.81 8.61 -6.85
CA ALA A 100 8.74 7.85 -6.01
C ALA A 100 9.98 8.67 -5.67
N ASP A 101 10.57 9.37 -6.64
CA ASP A 101 11.70 10.29 -6.41
C ASP A 101 11.33 11.46 -5.49
N GLU A 102 10.15 12.07 -5.69
CA GLU A 102 9.63 13.12 -4.80
C GLU A 102 9.48 12.59 -3.36
N LEU A 103 8.85 11.42 -3.18
CA LEU A 103 8.68 10.78 -1.87
C LEU A 103 10.02 10.42 -1.22
N MET A 104 10.98 9.87 -1.97
CA MET A 104 12.31 9.58 -1.45
C MET A 104 13.06 10.86 -1.06
N ASN A 105 12.93 11.95 -1.84
CA ASN A 105 13.58 13.22 -1.54
C ASN A 105 12.94 13.93 -0.35
N LYS A 106 11.61 13.85 -0.20
CA LYS A 106 10.91 14.28 1.02
C LYS A 106 11.40 13.51 2.24
N ALA A 107 11.40 12.17 2.20
CA ALA A 107 11.87 11.32 3.30
C ALA A 107 13.35 11.57 3.65
N ARG A 108 14.22 11.80 2.66
CA ARG A 108 15.64 12.19 2.86
C ARG A 108 15.77 13.54 3.56
N ASN A 109 14.90 14.51 3.25
CA ASN A 109 14.93 15.83 3.87
C ASN A 109 14.36 15.79 5.30
N GLU A 110 13.27 15.05 5.54
CA GLU A 110 12.72 14.80 6.88
C GLU A 110 13.73 14.06 7.77
N ALA A 111 14.42 13.04 7.26
CA ALA A 111 15.49 12.35 7.98
C ALA A 111 16.69 13.26 8.33
N ARG A 112 17.07 14.17 7.42
CA ARG A 112 18.09 15.20 7.69
C ARG A 112 17.65 16.20 8.75
N GLN A 113 16.40 16.65 8.70
CA GLN A 113 15.84 17.56 9.68
C GLN A 113 15.81 16.91 11.08
N MET A 114 15.30 15.67 11.19
CA MET A 114 15.30 14.93 12.46
C MET A 114 16.72 14.73 13.02
N LEU A 115 17.72 14.47 12.16
CA LEU A 115 19.12 14.36 12.59
C LEU A 115 19.68 15.68 13.15
N GLU A 116 19.43 16.80 12.47
CA GLU A 116 19.93 18.11 12.93
C GLU A 116 19.18 18.61 14.18
N GLU A 117 17.87 18.32 14.30
CA GLU A 117 17.09 18.59 15.51
C GLU A 117 17.56 17.74 16.70
N ALA A 118 17.80 16.44 16.51
CA ALA A 118 18.34 15.55 17.53
C ALA A 118 19.77 15.94 17.95
N LYS A 119 20.62 16.31 17.00
CA LYS A 119 21.96 16.86 17.26
C LYS A 119 21.87 18.15 18.08
N LYS A 120 21.06 19.13 17.65
CA LYS A 120 20.82 20.38 18.37
C LYS A 120 20.21 20.16 19.77
N GLN A 121 19.48 19.07 20.00
CA GLN A 121 19.00 18.69 21.33
C GLN A 121 20.11 18.06 22.17
N SER A 122 20.95 17.19 21.60
CA SER A 122 22.13 16.63 22.25
C SER A 122 23.11 17.73 22.68
N GLU A 123 23.42 18.69 21.80
CA GLU A 123 24.26 19.85 22.09
C GLU A 123 23.71 20.69 23.26
N ARG A 124 22.39 20.94 23.30
CA ARG A 124 21.74 21.62 24.43
C ARG A 124 21.89 20.85 25.74
N VAL A 125 21.58 19.55 25.75
CA VAL A 125 21.72 18.69 26.94
C VAL A 125 23.18 18.63 27.43
N ILE A 126 24.16 18.60 26.52
CA ILE A 126 25.59 18.66 26.86
C ILE A 126 25.95 20.02 27.47
N MET A 127 25.45 21.13 26.94
CA MET A 127 25.67 22.47 27.51
C MET A 127 25.02 22.63 28.88
N GLU A 128 23.79 22.17 29.07
CA GLU A 128 23.07 22.17 30.34
C GLU A 128 23.79 21.33 31.39
N MET A 129 24.25 20.12 31.02
CA MET A 129 25.06 19.26 31.88
C MET A 129 26.40 19.91 32.25
N GLN A 130 27.10 20.55 31.30
CA GLN A 130 28.33 21.30 31.59
C GLN A 130 28.09 22.50 32.52
N GLN A 131 26.94 23.15 32.44
CA GLN A 131 26.56 24.22 33.36
C GLN A 131 26.27 23.67 34.76
N GLN A 132 25.52 22.56 34.87
CA GLN A 132 25.24 21.89 36.15
C GLN A 132 26.53 21.42 36.84
N VAL A 133 27.47 20.82 36.10
CA VAL A 133 28.78 20.40 36.65
C VAL A 133 29.59 21.61 37.15
N LYS A 134 29.59 22.74 36.43
CA LYS A 134 30.26 23.97 36.87
C LYS A 134 29.62 24.60 38.12
N LEU A 135 28.30 24.53 38.25
CA LEU A 135 27.61 25.00 39.45
C LEU A 135 27.92 24.10 40.65
N LEU A 136 27.92 22.78 40.46
CA LEU A 136 28.28 21.81 41.50
C LEU A 136 29.74 21.98 41.96
N ASP A 137 30.67 22.20 41.03
CA ASP A 137 32.09 22.53 41.32
C ASP A 137 32.22 23.81 42.17
N GLN A 138 31.49 24.87 41.82
CA GLN A 138 31.45 26.12 42.60
C GLN A 138 30.82 25.95 43.99
N ASP A 139 29.79 25.11 44.13
CA ASP A 139 29.17 24.81 45.41
C ASP A 139 30.07 23.93 46.30
N CYS A 140 30.80 22.97 45.71
CA CYS A 140 31.85 22.21 46.39
C CYS A 140 32.97 23.13 46.90
N GLN A 141 33.54 23.98 46.04
CA GLN A 141 34.57 24.95 46.43
C GLN A 141 34.08 25.91 47.53
N ARG A 142 32.80 26.30 47.50
CA ARG A 142 32.20 27.11 48.58
C ARG A 142 32.15 26.32 49.90
N MET A 143 31.73 25.06 49.88
CA MET A 143 31.70 24.20 51.06
C MET A 143 33.10 23.91 51.63
N GLU A 144 34.09 23.65 50.77
CA GLU A 144 35.50 23.53 51.16
C GLU A 144 35.98 24.81 51.85
N SER A 145 35.73 25.98 51.25
CA SER A 145 36.09 27.26 51.87
C SER A 145 35.39 27.49 53.21
N TYR A 146 34.13 27.06 53.36
CA TYR A 146 33.39 27.15 54.62
C TYR A 146 34.01 26.25 55.71
N LEU A 147 34.44 25.03 55.35
CA LEU A 147 35.15 24.15 56.27
C LEU A 147 36.50 24.75 56.71
N ASP A 148 37.27 25.36 55.79
CA ASP A 148 38.52 26.04 56.11
C ASP A 148 38.31 27.25 57.05
N HIS A 149 37.24 28.03 56.86
CA HIS A 149 36.87 29.11 57.78
C HIS A 149 36.48 28.54 59.16
N LEU A 150 35.64 27.50 59.22
CA LEU A 150 35.25 26.86 60.48
C LEU A 150 36.47 26.30 61.23
N VAL A 151 37.42 25.65 60.53
CA VAL A 151 38.68 25.15 61.11
C VAL A 151 39.57 26.29 61.59
N ARG A 152 39.59 27.43 60.89
CA ARG A 152 40.32 28.63 61.32
C ARG A 152 39.71 29.26 62.57
N ASP A 153 38.38 29.35 62.64
CA ASP A 153 37.66 29.93 63.78
C ASP A 153 37.77 29.03 65.03
N LEU A 154 37.68 27.70 64.86
CA LEU A 154 37.96 26.73 65.93
C LEU A 154 39.41 26.83 66.43
N ARG A 155 40.39 27.05 65.54
CA ARG A 155 41.79 27.31 65.94
C ARG A 155 41.94 28.65 66.68
N HIS A 156 41.24 29.70 66.26
CA HIS A 156 41.23 30.98 66.97
C HIS A 156 40.65 30.82 68.38
N LEU A 157 39.46 30.22 68.50
CA LEU A 157 38.80 29.98 69.77
C LEU A 157 39.63 29.09 70.71
N ALA A 158 40.31 28.06 70.18
CA ALA A 158 41.23 27.23 70.96
C ALA A 158 42.45 28.03 71.47
N ASN A 159 43.07 28.85 70.62
CA ASN A 159 44.18 29.71 71.01
C ASN A 159 43.76 30.77 72.03
N GLU A 160 42.59 31.38 71.85
CA GLU A 160 42.02 32.36 72.79
C GLU A 160 41.64 31.71 74.13
N ALA A 161 41.13 30.48 74.13
CA ALA A 161 40.87 29.71 75.34
C ALA A 161 42.17 29.35 76.09
N ILE A 162 43.24 29.01 75.36
CA ILE A 162 44.59 28.80 75.93
C ILE A 162 45.11 30.11 76.53
N GLU A 163 45.09 31.21 75.78
CA GLU A 163 45.58 32.52 76.26
C GLU A 163 44.77 33.01 77.47
N ASN A 164 43.45 32.78 77.50
CA ASN A 164 42.60 33.10 78.65
C ASN A 164 42.87 32.16 79.86
N ALA A 165 43.20 30.89 79.63
CA ALA A 165 43.64 29.98 80.69
C ALA A 165 45.02 30.36 81.25
N GLU A 166 45.93 30.87 80.41
CA GLU A 166 47.22 31.42 80.83
C GLU A 166 47.05 32.74 81.59
N LYS A 167 46.21 33.68 81.10
CA LYS A 167 45.80 34.89 81.83
C LYS A 167 45.16 34.54 83.19
N ALA A 168 44.40 33.45 83.28
CA ALA A 168 43.81 32.98 84.53
C ALA A 168 44.84 32.35 85.50
N LYS A 169 45.89 31.69 84.99
CA LYS A 169 47.04 31.22 85.78
C LYS A 169 47.98 32.37 86.22
N ALA A 170 48.13 33.38 85.37
CA ALA A 170 49.01 34.54 85.59
C ALA A 170 48.40 35.59 86.52
N LYS A 171 47.07 35.64 86.66
CA LYS A 171 46.42 36.38 87.75
C LYS A 171 46.80 35.71 89.09
N PRO A 172 47.42 36.44 90.05
CA PRO A 172 47.69 35.87 91.36
C PRO A 172 46.38 35.49 92.04
N LYS A 173 46.39 34.42 92.84
CA LYS A 173 45.26 34.05 93.70
C LYS A 173 45.02 35.17 94.71
N ALA A 174 44.05 36.04 94.41
CA ALA A 174 43.55 37.02 95.37
C ALA A 174 43.00 36.24 96.59
N GLY A 175 43.68 36.36 97.72
CA GLY A 175 43.29 35.67 98.95
C GLY A 175 41.87 36.07 99.36
N THR A 176 41.13 35.14 99.96
CA THR A 176 39.71 35.31 100.35
C THR A 176 39.41 36.60 101.11
N HIS A 177 40.39 37.13 101.85
CA HIS A 177 40.31 38.42 102.54
C HIS A 177 40.04 39.64 101.64
N SER A 178 40.49 39.67 100.38
CA SER A 178 40.27 40.86 99.53
C SER A 178 38.83 41.01 99.03
N ILE A 179 38.06 39.91 99.04
CA ILE A 179 36.64 39.92 98.64
C ILE A 179 35.80 40.54 99.76
N LEU A 180 36.07 40.15 101.02
CA LEU A 180 35.37 40.68 102.20
C LEU A 180 35.57 42.19 102.35
N SER A 181 36.81 42.69 102.20
CA SER A 181 37.09 44.14 102.29
C SER A 181 36.45 44.96 101.17
N LYS A 182 36.08 44.34 100.03
CA LYS A 182 35.39 45.04 98.94
C LYS A 182 33.87 45.04 99.11
N ALA A 183 33.30 44.04 99.78
CA ALA A 183 31.88 43.99 100.13
C ALA A 183 31.49 44.98 101.25
N ALA A 184 32.43 45.40 102.09
CA ALA A 184 32.18 46.36 103.17
C ALA A 184 31.94 47.81 102.68
N ASN A 185 32.36 48.15 101.45
CA ASN A 185 32.42 49.53 100.96
C ASN A 185 31.50 49.79 99.75
N THR A 186 30.55 48.91 99.44
CA THR A 186 29.57 49.14 98.35
C THR A 186 28.35 49.91 98.86
N GLU A 187 28.43 51.24 98.86
CA GLU A 187 27.21 52.06 98.87
C GLU A 187 26.44 51.84 97.56
N VAL A 188 25.13 51.62 97.65
CA VAL A 188 24.29 51.30 96.49
C VAL A 188 23.74 52.58 95.88
N THR A 189 24.47 53.13 94.90
CA THR A 189 24.04 54.31 94.13
C THR A 189 22.85 53.95 93.23
N GLY A 190 21.63 54.12 93.74
CA GLY A 190 20.38 53.68 93.11
C GLY A 190 20.01 54.31 91.75
N SER A 191 20.86 55.16 91.17
CA SER A 191 20.62 55.84 89.89
C SER A 191 21.03 55.03 88.65
N GLU A 192 21.91 54.05 88.75
CA GLU A 192 22.33 53.26 87.56
C GLU A 192 21.30 52.20 87.14
N LEU A 193 20.57 51.59 88.09
CA LEU A 193 19.54 50.59 87.78
C LEU A 193 18.38 51.15 86.94
N LEU A 194 18.09 52.44 87.06
CA LEU A 194 17.08 53.13 86.25
C LEU A 194 17.52 53.40 84.80
N LYS A 195 18.81 53.25 84.48
CA LYS A 195 19.32 53.38 83.10
C LYS A 195 19.11 52.08 82.32
N ASN A 196 19.55 50.96 82.89
CA ASN A 196 19.45 49.63 82.27
C ASN A 196 17.99 49.16 82.09
N LEU A 197 17.03 49.69 82.87
CA LEU A 197 15.60 49.45 82.67
C LEU A 197 14.97 50.20 81.50
N LYS A 198 15.64 51.22 80.95
CA LYS A 198 15.09 52.07 79.88
C LYS A 198 15.45 51.59 78.48
N ASP A 199 16.63 50.98 78.33
CA ASP A 199 17.15 50.51 77.04
C ASP A 199 16.57 49.12 76.63
N MET A 200 15.76 48.50 77.49
CA MET A 200 15.16 47.17 77.28
C MET A 200 13.69 47.20 76.81
N ASN A 201 13.13 48.36 76.43
CA ASN A 201 11.70 48.48 76.14
C ASN A 201 11.34 49.38 74.93
N THR A 202 12.03 49.20 73.81
CA THR A 202 11.59 49.68 72.49
C THR A 202 11.85 48.66 71.37
N THR A 203 10.98 47.66 71.26
CA THR A 203 10.67 46.98 70.00
C THR A 203 9.22 47.28 69.64
N PRO A 204 8.95 47.66 68.39
CA PRO A 204 8.14 46.82 67.52
C PRO A 204 8.92 46.51 66.23
N ALA A 205 9.16 45.27 65.81
CA ALA A 205 8.24 44.14 65.59
C ALA A 205 7.42 44.28 64.30
N GLU A 206 7.76 43.47 63.28
CA GLU A 206 6.80 42.97 62.31
C GLU A 206 7.09 41.49 61.99
N ASN A 207 6.04 40.67 61.97
CA ASN A 207 6.07 39.22 61.70
C ASN A 207 6.09 38.97 60.17
N LYS A 208 6.42 37.80 59.60
CA LYS A 208 5.90 36.44 59.88
C LYS A 208 6.86 35.31 59.40
N PRO A 209 6.59 34.04 59.73
CA PRO A 209 7.60 32.97 59.73
C PRO A 209 7.50 31.97 58.57
N TYR A 210 8.58 31.20 58.38
CA TYR A 210 8.52 29.82 57.86
C TYR A 210 9.43 28.90 58.68
N GLN A 211 8.99 27.66 58.90
CA GLN A 211 9.70 26.65 59.69
C GLN A 211 10.48 25.69 58.78
N LEU A 212 11.56 25.11 59.30
CA LEU A 212 12.03 23.81 58.80
C LEU A 212 11.17 22.70 59.41
N THR A 213 10.96 21.62 58.66
CA THR A 213 10.36 20.37 59.13
C THR A 213 11.15 19.18 58.59
N GLU A 214 11.43 18.21 59.45
CA GLU A 214 12.18 16.99 59.12
C GLU A 214 11.31 15.90 58.47
N SER A 215 11.97 14.84 58.00
CA SER A 215 11.35 13.61 57.49
C SER A 215 10.33 12.96 58.43
N THR A 216 9.32 12.31 57.84
CA THR A 216 8.95 10.92 58.17
C THR A 216 8.18 10.31 56.99
N ALA A 217 8.35 9.02 56.73
CA ALA A 217 7.65 8.29 55.67
C ALA A 217 6.55 7.39 56.27
N ALA A 218 5.35 7.39 55.67
CA ALA A 218 4.40 6.26 55.69
C ALA A 218 3.16 6.55 54.81
N ASN A 219 2.95 5.75 53.76
CA ASN A 219 1.68 5.09 53.39
C ASN A 219 1.49 4.94 51.87
N ALA A 220 1.58 3.69 51.43
CA ALA A 220 0.78 3.10 50.35
C ALA A 220 -0.22 2.11 51.02
N PRO A 221 -1.09 1.32 50.33
CA PRO A 221 -1.17 1.10 48.88
C PRO A 221 -2.61 0.89 48.28
N VAL A 222 -2.63 0.49 46.99
CA VAL A 222 -3.68 -0.23 46.21
C VAL A 222 -5.06 0.37 45.85
N ALA A 223 -5.46 0.06 44.60
CA ALA A 223 -6.79 -0.42 44.14
C ALA A 223 -7.98 0.56 43.93
N VAL A 224 -8.93 0.31 43.00
CA VAL A 224 -8.92 -0.38 41.66
C VAL A 224 -10.26 -0.11 40.90
N LEU A 225 -10.29 -0.24 39.56
CA LEU A 225 -11.45 -0.11 38.63
C LEU A 225 -12.15 1.29 38.61
N ASN A 226 -12.59 1.94 37.51
CA ASN A 226 -13.09 1.62 36.16
C ASN A 226 -14.64 1.71 36.04
N THR A 227 -15.16 2.68 35.26
CA THR A 227 -16.16 2.53 34.17
C THR A 227 -16.69 3.87 33.65
N ASN A 228 -16.79 3.99 32.32
CA ASN A 228 -17.77 4.72 31.48
C ASN A 228 -18.52 5.98 32.01
N GLY A 229 -18.48 7.07 31.23
CA GLY A 229 -19.51 8.13 31.27
C GLY A 229 -19.04 9.46 30.68
N ASN A 230 -19.25 9.69 29.38
CA ASN A 230 -18.88 10.96 28.72
C ASN A 230 -20.14 11.77 28.34
N GLY A 231 -20.26 12.97 28.91
CA GLY A 231 -21.39 13.90 28.72
C GLY A 231 -21.60 14.75 29.99
N HIS A 232 -21.98 16.03 29.93
CA HIS A 232 -22.28 16.91 28.78
C HIS A 232 -22.08 18.39 29.18
N ALA A 233 -22.22 19.28 28.17
CA ALA A 233 -22.61 20.70 28.24
C ALA A 233 -21.51 21.77 28.04
N ALA A 234 -21.80 22.93 27.43
CA ALA A 234 -22.85 23.26 26.44
C ALA A 234 -22.61 24.65 25.79
N ILE A 235 -22.29 24.68 24.50
CA ILE A 235 -22.44 25.81 23.54
C ILE A 235 -22.60 25.11 22.16
N GLY A 236 -23.48 25.46 21.23
CA GLY A 236 -24.54 26.47 21.13
C GLY A 236 -24.97 26.51 19.65
N ASP A 237 -26.27 26.57 19.34
CA ASP A 237 -26.80 26.05 18.07
C ASP A 237 -26.41 26.82 16.79
N PRO A 238 -26.18 26.11 15.66
CA PRO A 238 -26.47 26.59 14.32
C PRO A 238 -27.88 26.16 13.83
N ALA A 239 -28.41 26.87 12.84
CA ALA A 239 -29.76 26.73 12.27
C ALA A 239 -30.00 25.38 11.54
N PRO A 240 -31.27 24.96 11.33
CA PRO A 240 -31.61 23.65 10.76
C PRO A 240 -31.19 23.47 9.29
N ASP A 241 -30.98 22.20 8.93
CA ASP A 241 -30.56 21.73 7.62
C ASP A 241 -31.58 22.07 6.50
N VAL A 242 -31.07 22.44 5.33
CA VAL A 242 -31.85 22.74 4.12
C VAL A 242 -31.51 21.70 3.06
N THR A 243 -32.06 20.51 3.23
CA THR A 243 -31.95 19.42 2.26
C THR A 243 -32.57 19.86 0.92
N GLN A 244 -31.75 20.00 -0.12
CA GLN A 244 -32.26 20.30 -1.46
C GLN A 244 -32.96 19.07 -2.05
N PRO A 245 -34.17 19.20 -2.63
CA PRO A 245 -34.80 18.10 -3.34
C PRO A 245 -34.03 17.80 -4.62
N GLN A 246 -33.51 16.58 -4.71
CA GLN A 246 -32.86 16.08 -5.93
C GLN A 246 -33.94 15.79 -6.99
N PRO A 247 -33.76 16.16 -8.27
CA PRO A 247 -34.75 15.86 -9.30
C PRO A 247 -34.83 14.34 -9.55
N GLU A 248 -35.99 13.74 -9.27
CA GLU A 248 -36.26 12.37 -9.69
C GLU A 248 -36.30 12.29 -11.22
N VAL A 249 -35.33 11.60 -11.82
CA VAL A 249 -35.38 11.21 -13.23
C VAL A 249 -36.16 9.90 -13.31
N PRO A 250 -37.32 9.84 -13.99
CA PRO A 250 -38.05 8.60 -14.13
C PRO A 250 -37.24 7.58 -14.92
N SER A 251 -37.02 6.39 -14.36
CA SER A 251 -36.50 5.25 -15.12
C SER A 251 -37.46 4.93 -16.28
N PRO A 252 -36.96 4.55 -17.47
CA PRO A 252 -37.82 4.13 -18.56
C PRO A 252 -38.71 2.96 -18.14
N VAL A 253 -40.03 3.09 -18.35
CA VAL A 253 -40.96 1.98 -18.15
C VAL A 253 -40.79 1.02 -19.31
N GLU A 254 -40.09 -0.09 -19.08
CA GLU A 254 -40.13 -1.22 -20.00
C GLU A 254 -41.57 -1.74 -20.11
N PRO A 255 -42.10 -1.99 -21.32
CA PRO A 255 -43.44 -2.53 -21.48
C PRO A 255 -43.46 -3.98 -20.95
N THR A 256 -44.31 -4.25 -19.98
CA THR A 256 -44.52 -5.59 -19.41
C THR A 256 -45.15 -6.53 -20.45
N VAL A 257 -44.30 -7.16 -21.25
CA VAL A 257 -44.68 -8.29 -22.10
C VAL A 257 -45.11 -9.45 -21.18
N PRO A 258 -46.30 -10.04 -21.34
CA PRO A 258 -46.69 -11.21 -20.57
C PRO A 258 -45.71 -12.35 -20.78
N ASN A 259 -45.21 -12.94 -19.68
CA ASN A 259 -44.27 -14.06 -19.73
C ASN A 259 -44.97 -15.34 -20.21
N VAL A 260 -45.08 -15.49 -21.53
CA VAL A 260 -45.42 -16.75 -22.18
C VAL A 260 -44.15 -17.59 -22.23
N PRO A 261 -44.08 -18.76 -21.56
CA PRO A 261 -42.90 -19.61 -21.64
C PRO A 261 -42.72 -20.10 -23.09
N SER A 262 -41.60 -19.73 -23.71
CA SER A 262 -41.18 -20.29 -24.99
C SER A 262 -41.09 -21.81 -24.90
N PRO A 263 -41.51 -22.56 -25.93
CA PRO A 263 -41.27 -24.00 -25.96
C PRO A 263 -39.75 -24.25 -25.97
N GLU A 264 -39.30 -25.14 -25.09
CA GLU A 264 -37.89 -25.49 -24.94
C GLU A 264 -37.45 -26.35 -26.13
N ILE A 265 -36.82 -25.71 -27.12
CA ILE A 265 -36.24 -26.38 -28.28
C ILE A 265 -34.84 -26.85 -27.88
N GLU A 266 -34.68 -28.16 -27.68
CA GLU A 266 -33.36 -28.77 -27.49
C GLU A 266 -32.42 -28.37 -28.64
N GLN A 267 -31.27 -27.79 -28.29
CA GLN A 267 -30.23 -27.51 -29.30
C GLN A 267 -29.60 -28.85 -29.72
N PRO A 268 -29.53 -29.16 -31.03
CA PRO A 268 -28.89 -30.39 -31.49
C PRO A 268 -27.40 -30.36 -31.11
N SER A 269 -26.99 -31.31 -30.26
CA SER A 269 -25.59 -31.50 -29.88
C SER A 269 -24.72 -31.72 -31.14
N PRO A 270 -23.58 -31.01 -31.29
CA PRO A 270 -22.70 -31.23 -32.44
C PRO A 270 -22.21 -32.68 -32.50
N ASP A 271 -22.58 -33.38 -33.57
CA ASP A 271 -22.16 -34.77 -33.81
C ASP A 271 -20.68 -34.78 -34.25
N TYR A 272 -19.78 -34.84 -33.26
CA TYR A 272 -18.35 -34.96 -33.48
C TYR A 272 -18.03 -36.39 -33.93
N PRO A 273 -17.56 -36.61 -35.18
CA PRO A 273 -17.19 -37.94 -35.64
C PRO A 273 -16.09 -38.50 -34.74
N GLY A 274 -16.32 -39.71 -34.21
CA GLY A 274 -15.47 -40.34 -33.21
C GLY A 274 -13.99 -40.39 -33.63
N ARG A 275 -13.10 -40.07 -32.70
CA ARG A 275 -11.65 -40.00 -32.92
C ARG A 275 -11.10 -41.36 -33.36
N VAL A 276 -10.94 -41.56 -34.66
CA VAL A 276 -10.33 -42.76 -35.24
C VAL A 276 -8.91 -42.91 -34.68
N PRO A 277 -8.56 -44.05 -34.06
CA PRO A 277 -7.18 -44.32 -33.66
C PRO A 277 -6.26 -44.33 -34.88
N ALA A 278 -5.09 -43.69 -34.78
CA ALA A 278 -4.06 -43.83 -35.81
C ALA A 278 -3.53 -45.28 -35.80
N PRO A 279 -3.22 -45.87 -36.96
CA PRO A 279 -2.62 -47.20 -37.02
C PRO A 279 -1.21 -47.17 -36.40
N ASP A 280 -0.86 -48.20 -35.63
CA ASP A 280 0.47 -48.33 -35.03
C ASP A 280 1.55 -48.43 -36.11
N ILE A 281 2.59 -47.61 -35.95
CA ILE A 281 3.77 -47.61 -36.81
C ILE A 281 4.90 -48.30 -36.04
N GLU A 282 5.12 -49.59 -36.34
CA GLU A 282 6.29 -50.32 -35.84
C GLU A 282 7.58 -49.64 -36.34
N GLN A 283 8.47 -49.28 -35.41
CA GLN A 283 9.80 -48.80 -35.77
C GLN A 283 10.76 -49.99 -35.89
N PRO A 284 11.56 -50.11 -36.97
CA PRO A 284 12.47 -51.23 -37.15
C PRO A 284 13.60 -51.19 -36.12
N ILE A 285 13.79 -52.31 -35.42
CA ILE A 285 14.86 -52.50 -34.43
C ILE A 285 16.20 -52.68 -35.17
N PRO A 286 17.26 -51.90 -34.86
CA PRO A 286 18.59 -52.13 -35.41
C PRO A 286 19.27 -53.35 -34.77
N ASP A 287 19.78 -54.27 -35.60
CA ASP A 287 20.57 -55.42 -35.13
C ASP A 287 21.87 -55.00 -34.45
N ILE A 288 22.10 -55.49 -33.22
CA ILE A 288 23.36 -55.36 -32.49
C ILE A 288 23.86 -56.76 -32.12
N GLN A 289 25.02 -57.15 -32.67
CA GLN A 289 25.62 -58.45 -32.40
C GLN A 289 26.34 -58.47 -31.02
N PRO A 290 26.27 -59.58 -30.27
CA PRO A 290 26.85 -59.66 -28.92
C PRO A 290 28.34 -60.05 -28.94
N VAL A 291 29.14 -59.41 -28.07
CA VAL A 291 30.47 -59.87 -27.67
C VAL A 291 30.56 -59.83 -26.14
N GLN A 292 31.19 -60.85 -25.54
CA GLN A 292 31.28 -61.06 -24.09
C GLN A 292 32.64 -60.59 -23.50
N PRO A 293 32.83 -60.57 -22.17
CA PRO A 293 33.64 -59.54 -21.50
C PRO A 293 35.06 -59.98 -21.10
N ASP A 294 35.87 -58.97 -20.72
CA ASP A 294 37.10 -59.13 -19.93
C ASP A 294 37.19 -58.10 -18.78
N LYS A 295 38.01 -58.42 -17.77
CA LYS A 295 38.36 -57.67 -16.54
C LYS A 295 39.81 -57.99 -16.16
N PRO A 296 40.50 -57.30 -15.20
CA PRO A 296 40.04 -56.26 -14.27
C PRO A 296 40.82 -54.93 -14.53
N GLU A 297 41.39 -54.08 -13.65
CA GLU A 297 41.52 -53.95 -12.17
C GLU A 297 41.94 -52.48 -11.82
N ILE A 298 42.14 -52.16 -10.52
CA ILE A 298 42.95 -51.04 -9.96
C ILE A 298 42.42 -49.60 -10.21
N GLN A 299 42.34 -48.66 -9.25
CA GLN A 299 42.40 -48.64 -7.76
C GLN A 299 41.63 -47.38 -7.25
N PRO A 300 41.28 -47.25 -5.95
CA PRO A 300 40.41 -46.19 -5.43
C PRO A 300 41.14 -44.99 -4.78
N PRO A 301 40.50 -43.80 -4.69
CA PRO A 301 40.89 -42.72 -3.76
C PRO A 301 40.34 -42.96 -2.33
N LEU A 302 40.87 -42.21 -1.35
CA LEU A 302 40.75 -42.51 0.09
C LEU A 302 39.40 -42.18 0.75
N THR A 303 39.06 -43.04 1.72
CA THR A 303 38.21 -42.83 2.92
C THR A 303 38.52 -41.51 3.65
N GLU A 304 37.51 -40.71 4.04
CA GLU A 304 36.78 -40.74 5.35
C GLU A 304 37.61 -40.16 6.55
N PRO A 305 37.11 -39.90 7.79
CA PRO A 305 35.97 -40.55 8.44
C PRO A 305 34.96 -39.70 9.27
N SER A 306 33.77 -40.31 9.46
CA SER A 306 32.92 -40.21 10.68
C SER A 306 32.25 -38.84 11.04
N ARG A 307 31.21 -38.78 11.89
CA ARG A 307 30.87 -39.68 13.02
C ARG A 307 29.37 -39.68 13.43
N ASN A 308 28.76 -40.87 13.47
CA ASN A 308 27.70 -41.36 14.39
C ASN A 308 26.34 -40.61 14.52
N ALA A 309 25.22 -41.26 14.86
CA ALA A 309 24.86 -42.69 14.86
C ALA A 309 23.32 -42.84 14.96
N TYR A 310 22.81 -44.06 14.75
CA TYR A 310 21.41 -44.42 14.92
C TYR A 310 20.91 -44.28 16.37
N ALA A 311 19.67 -43.83 16.52
CA ALA A 311 18.82 -44.12 17.68
C ALA A 311 17.43 -44.54 17.17
N THR A 312 17.24 -45.84 17.00
CA THR A 312 15.94 -46.43 16.65
C THR A 312 14.99 -46.41 17.84
N ASN A 313 13.73 -46.03 17.63
CA ASN A 313 12.60 -46.65 18.32
C ASN A 313 11.33 -46.46 17.49
N GLY A 314 10.58 -47.53 17.27
CA GLY A 314 9.36 -47.51 16.46
C GLY A 314 8.11 -47.33 17.32
N ALA A 315 7.15 -46.55 16.82
CA ALA A 315 5.78 -46.54 17.30
C ALA A 315 4.85 -46.45 16.08
N THR A 316 3.94 -47.42 15.94
CA THR A 316 2.83 -47.36 14.99
C THR A 316 1.70 -46.52 15.59
N VAL A 317 1.01 -45.70 14.78
CA VAL A 317 -0.45 -45.46 14.90
C VAL A 317 -1.02 -44.68 13.71
N LYS A 318 -2.09 -45.25 13.14
CA LYS A 318 -3.22 -44.67 12.37
C LYS A 318 -2.99 -43.64 11.24
N GLN A 319 -3.67 -43.91 10.14
CA GLN A 319 -4.10 -42.90 9.17
C GLN A 319 -5.01 -41.85 9.84
N GLY A 320 -4.88 -40.59 9.43
CA GLY A 320 -5.82 -39.51 9.77
C GLY A 320 -6.11 -38.67 8.53
N THR A 321 -7.32 -38.79 7.98
CA THR A 321 -7.75 -38.03 6.79
C THR A 321 -8.40 -36.71 7.19
N GLY A 322 -7.76 -35.60 6.84
CA GLY A 322 -8.29 -34.23 6.85
C GLY A 322 -7.37 -33.40 5.95
N SER A 323 -7.76 -33.07 4.71
CA SER A 323 -8.71 -32.00 4.37
C SER A 323 -8.19 -30.63 4.82
N PHE A 324 -7.57 -29.92 3.88
CA PHE A 324 -6.97 -28.59 4.03
C PHE A 324 -7.81 -27.48 3.38
N PHE A 325 -8.98 -27.83 2.83
CA PHE A 325 -9.79 -26.95 1.96
C PHE A 325 -11.05 -26.38 2.65
N ASP A 326 -11.12 -26.45 3.97
CA ASP A 326 -12.32 -26.15 4.78
C ASP A 326 -12.16 -24.88 5.65
N GLU A 327 -11.13 -24.06 5.40
CA GLU A 327 -10.80 -22.84 6.18
C GLU A 327 -10.71 -21.56 5.31
N ILE A 328 -11.42 -21.53 4.16
CA ILE A 328 -11.65 -20.30 3.38
C ILE A 328 -13.12 -20.27 2.92
N GLY A 329 -14.02 -19.85 3.82
CA GLY A 329 -15.46 -19.69 3.60
C GLY A 329 -16.11 -18.82 4.66
#